data_AF-W4USJ6-F1
#
_entry.id   AF-W4USJ6-F1
#
_cell.length_a   1.000
_cell.length_b   1.000
_cell.length_c   1.000
_cell.angle_alpha   90.00
_cell.angle_beta   90.00
_cell.angle_gamma   90.00
#
_symmetry.space_group_name_H-M   'P 1'
#
loop_
_entity.id
_entity.type
_entity.pdbx_description
1 polymer ?
#
loop_
_entity_poly.entity_id
_entity_poly.type
_entity_poly.pdbx_seq_one_letter_code
_entity_poly.pdbx_strand_id
1 'polypeptide(L)'
;MGSWVSKFVDYWKATDPRRVYTGASVGNSWQWQPRNEFHVKAGARGLNWTGASPESMSDYRARIDTVKQPYVSHETGQWCVFPNFNEIRKYTGVNKAKNFEIFRDILNDNDMSSLSHDFMMASGKLQALCYKHEIEKTLRTPDYAGFQLLALNDYSGQGTALVGLIDVFFEEKGYINAAEFHRFCSPTVPLARIPKFVYTNAETFHADIEVSHFGKAPLAGAKTTYTIKDKYGKVYAHGTVGTKNVPIGNLCPLGSVDMNLAGINTPVKLNLEVRIEGCDAINDWDFWVYPSKVDLVEKDVYTTDTLDQKALSVLKDGGKVLITAAGKISYGKEVVQYFTPVFWNTSWFKMRPPHTTGIFLNEYHPLFREFPTEYHSNLQWWELLNKAQVMQFTDFPAGFQPTVQSIDTWFISRKIGMLFEANVLNGKLMMTSMDITSQPDKRVVARQLHKAILDYMNADNFRPATTVTPEQIQTLFTKVAGDVKSYTKDSPDELKPKIN
;
A
#
# COMPACT_ATOMS: atom_id res chain seq x y z
N MET A 1 -4.08 -26.09 29.09
CA MET A 1 -4.90 -25.91 27.86
C MET A 1 -4.74 -27.05 26.85
N GLY A 2 -3.54 -27.43 26.39
CA GLY A 2 -3.41 -28.43 25.31
C GLY A 2 -4.06 -29.81 25.56
N SER A 3 -4.07 -30.30 26.80
CA SER A 3 -4.79 -31.54 27.15
C SER A 3 -6.31 -31.42 26.98
N TRP A 4 -6.89 -30.28 27.35
CA TRP A 4 -8.32 -30.04 27.18
C TRP A 4 -8.69 -29.96 25.70
N VAL A 5 -7.91 -29.20 24.93
CA VAL A 5 -8.13 -29.01 23.48
C VAL A 5 -8.05 -30.35 22.74
N SER A 6 -7.10 -31.19 23.10
CA SER A 6 -6.97 -32.54 22.53
C SER A 6 -8.18 -33.43 22.86
N LYS A 7 -8.63 -33.42 24.13
CA LYS A 7 -9.83 -34.16 24.55
C LYS A 7 -11.10 -33.67 23.85
N PHE A 8 -11.23 -32.35 23.64
CA PHE A 8 -12.34 -31.76 22.90
C PHE A 8 -12.40 -32.30 21.46
N VAL A 9 -11.26 -32.31 20.77
CA VAL A 9 -11.18 -32.83 19.39
C VAL A 9 -11.48 -34.33 19.37
N ASP A 10 -10.86 -35.13 20.24
CA ASP A 10 -11.09 -36.58 20.28
C ASP A 10 -12.56 -36.92 20.58
N TYR A 11 -13.19 -36.20 21.51
CA TYR A 11 -14.61 -36.37 21.84
C TYR A 11 -15.52 -36.12 20.64
N TRP A 12 -15.32 -35.00 19.95
CA TRP A 12 -16.17 -34.65 18.81
C TRP A 12 -15.97 -35.54 17.60
N LYS A 13 -14.72 -35.97 17.34
CA LYS A 13 -14.44 -36.99 16.31
C LYS A 13 -15.20 -38.29 16.57
N ALA A 14 -15.28 -38.72 17.83
CA ALA A 14 -16.04 -39.92 18.21
C ALA A 14 -17.55 -39.70 18.15
N THR A 15 -18.02 -38.47 18.43
CA THR A 15 -19.44 -38.12 18.53
C THR A 15 -20.08 -37.86 17.17
N ASP A 16 -19.41 -37.15 16.25
CA ASP A 16 -19.90 -36.88 14.89
C ASP A 16 -18.75 -36.97 13.86
N PRO A 17 -18.49 -38.16 13.31
CA PRO A 17 -17.39 -38.39 12.37
C PRO A 17 -17.62 -37.76 10.98
N ARG A 18 -18.73 -37.04 10.75
CA ARG A 18 -19.02 -36.36 9.47
C ARG A 18 -18.31 -35.01 9.33
N ARG A 19 -17.70 -34.49 10.41
CA ARG A 19 -17.09 -33.16 10.48
C ARG A 19 -15.59 -33.27 10.74
N VAL A 20 -14.84 -32.25 10.34
CA VAL A 20 -13.43 -32.07 10.69
C VAL A 20 -13.30 -31.11 11.87
N TYR A 21 -12.44 -31.43 12.82
CA TYR A 21 -12.32 -30.71 14.07
C TYR A 21 -10.93 -30.09 14.26
N THR A 22 -10.94 -28.83 14.69
CA THR A 22 -9.77 -28.13 15.21
C THR A 22 -10.10 -27.61 16.59
N GLY A 23 -9.15 -27.71 17.50
CA GLY A 23 -9.41 -27.37 18.89
C GLY A 23 -9.34 -25.87 19.21
N ALA A 24 -8.80 -25.04 18.31
CA ALA A 24 -8.77 -23.59 18.48
C ALA A 24 -8.49 -22.85 17.16
N SER A 25 -9.00 -21.62 17.05
CA SER A 25 -8.59 -20.61 16.08
C SER A 25 -7.80 -19.54 16.82
N VAL A 26 -6.51 -19.43 16.53
CA VAL A 26 -5.59 -18.61 17.34
C VAL A 26 -4.57 -17.88 16.48
N GLY A 27 -4.07 -16.76 17.01
CA GLY A 27 -2.82 -16.19 16.54
C GLY A 27 -1.61 -17.10 16.85
N ASN A 28 -0.50 -16.49 17.28
CA ASN A 28 0.72 -17.23 17.57
C ASN A 28 0.91 -17.67 19.03
N SER A 29 -0.06 -17.41 19.91
CA SER A 29 0.09 -17.59 21.36
C SER A 29 0.10 -19.05 21.83
N TRP A 30 -0.44 -20.00 21.06
CA TRP A 30 -0.57 -21.41 21.49
C TRP A 30 0.33 -22.34 20.67
N GLN A 31 0.88 -23.37 21.33
CA GLN A 31 1.65 -24.45 20.69
C GLN A 31 0.77 -25.24 19.71
N TRP A 32 1.41 -25.97 18.79
CA TRP A 32 0.72 -26.90 17.90
C TRP A 32 -0.05 -27.97 18.70
N GLN A 33 -1.27 -28.28 18.27
CA GLN A 33 -2.16 -29.23 18.95
C GLN A 33 -2.21 -30.55 18.16
N PRO A 34 -1.61 -31.65 18.66
CA PRO A 34 -1.34 -32.84 17.86
C PRO A 34 -2.61 -33.61 17.44
N ARG A 35 -3.74 -33.41 18.12
CA ARG A 35 -5.01 -34.09 17.80
C ARG A 35 -5.87 -33.38 16.76
N ASN A 36 -5.53 -32.15 16.41
CA ASN A 36 -6.26 -31.39 15.39
C ASN A 36 -6.26 -32.11 14.04
N GLU A 37 -7.37 -32.00 13.30
CA GLU A 37 -7.47 -32.49 11.92
C GLU A 37 -7.07 -31.41 10.90
N PHE A 38 -7.10 -30.14 11.31
CA PHE A 38 -6.53 -28.99 10.60
C PHE A 38 -6.12 -27.90 11.61
N HIS A 39 -5.26 -26.98 11.21
CA HIS A 39 -4.84 -25.86 12.05
C HIS A 39 -5.36 -24.54 11.52
N VAL A 40 -5.92 -23.72 12.40
CA VAL A 40 -6.15 -22.30 12.14
C VAL A 40 -5.15 -21.49 12.97
N LYS A 41 -4.14 -20.91 12.32
CA LYS A 41 -3.06 -20.22 13.02
C LYS A 41 -2.59 -18.97 12.28
N ALA A 42 -2.05 -17.99 13.01
CA ALA A 42 -1.24 -16.96 12.38
C ALA A 42 0.15 -17.51 11.97
N GLY A 43 0.95 -16.71 11.26
CA GLY A 43 2.33 -17.03 10.90
C GLY A 43 2.58 -17.12 9.40
N ALA A 44 1.73 -17.84 8.66
CA ALA A 44 1.84 -17.98 7.22
C ALA A 44 1.02 -16.92 6.45
N ARG A 45 1.10 -15.67 6.89
CA ARG A 45 0.37 -14.52 6.33
C ARG A 45 1.24 -13.26 6.28
N GLY A 46 0.73 -12.21 5.63
CA GLY A 46 1.37 -10.90 5.48
C GLY A 46 2.37 -10.81 4.33
N LEU A 47 2.73 -9.57 3.98
CA LEU A 47 3.67 -9.25 2.90
C LEU A 47 5.06 -8.96 3.47
N ASN A 48 6.10 -9.34 2.74
CA ASN A 48 7.51 -9.09 3.11
C ASN A 48 8.03 -7.73 2.59
N TRP A 49 7.13 -6.85 2.14
CA TRP A 49 7.47 -5.58 1.48
C TRP A 49 8.26 -4.62 2.37
N THR A 50 8.32 -4.80 3.69
CA THR A 50 9.23 -4.01 4.54
C THR A 50 10.70 -4.33 4.26
N GLY A 51 11.04 -5.56 3.88
CA GLY A 51 12.41 -6.05 3.71
C GLY A 51 12.81 -6.39 2.29
N ALA A 52 11.86 -6.56 1.37
CA ALA A 52 12.10 -6.94 -0.02
C ALA A 52 11.16 -6.20 -0.97
N SER A 53 11.62 -5.96 -2.21
CA SER A 53 10.79 -5.35 -3.25
C SER A 53 9.59 -6.24 -3.59
N PRO A 54 8.44 -5.66 -4.01
CA PRO A 54 7.28 -6.44 -4.41
C PRO A 54 7.57 -7.39 -5.58
N GLU A 55 7.04 -8.60 -5.45
CA GLU A 55 7.16 -9.71 -6.39
C GLU A 55 5.96 -10.66 -6.20
N SER A 56 5.81 -11.66 -7.07
CA SER A 56 4.77 -12.70 -6.96
C SER A 56 5.31 -14.13 -7.14
N MET A 57 6.61 -14.32 -6.98
CA MET A 57 7.29 -15.62 -6.99
C MET A 57 7.16 -16.36 -5.67
N SER A 58 7.25 -15.65 -4.54
CA SER A 58 7.34 -16.28 -3.23
C SER A 58 5.99 -16.80 -2.71
N ASP A 59 6.05 -17.77 -1.80
CA ASP A 59 4.91 -18.40 -1.15
C ASP A 59 5.10 -18.45 0.38
N TYR A 60 4.24 -19.18 1.10
CA TYR A 60 4.36 -19.41 2.53
C TYR A 60 4.76 -20.84 2.92
N ARG A 61 5.24 -21.67 1.99
CA ARG A 61 5.49 -23.11 2.21
C ARG A 61 6.40 -23.35 3.43
N ALA A 62 7.50 -22.60 3.50
CA ALA A 62 8.48 -22.68 4.61
C ALA A 62 7.90 -22.27 5.99
N ARG A 63 6.67 -21.75 6.05
CA ARG A 63 5.99 -21.39 7.30
C ARG A 63 4.93 -22.39 7.73
N ILE A 64 4.54 -23.32 6.86
CA ILE A 64 3.49 -24.32 7.13
C ILE A 64 4.00 -25.76 7.09
N ASP A 65 5.21 -26.01 6.59
CA ASP A 65 5.81 -27.35 6.50
C ASP A 65 6.12 -28.02 7.85
N THR A 66 5.97 -27.28 8.95
CA THR A 66 6.18 -27.77 10.32
C THR A 66 5.07 -28.69 10.83
N VAL A 67 3.94 -28.79 10.13
CA VAL A 67 2.80 -29.67 10.46
C VAL A 67 2.29 -30.39 9.21
N LYS A 68 1.74 -31.60 9.38
CA LYS A 68 1.20 -32.40 8.26
C LYS A 68 -0.28 -32.11 7.98
N GLN A 69 -0.97 -31.50 8.94
CA GLN A 69 -2.38 -31.19 8.85
C GLN A 69 -2.60 -29.96 7.96
N PRO A 70 -3.75 -29.88 7.26
CA PRO A 70 -4.15 -28.70 6.50
C PRO A 70 -4.02 -27.41 7.32
N TYR A 71 -3.43 -26.38 6.72
CA TYR A 71 -3.21 -25.09 7.36
C TYR A 71 -4.19 -24.05 6.83
N VAL A 72 -4.87 -23.35 7.73
CA VAL A 72 -5.71 -22.20 7.47
C VAL A 72 -5.12 -20.99 8.20
N SER A 73 -4.91 -19.86 7.52
CA SER A 73 -4.46 -18.66 8.23
C SER A 73 -5.57 -18.03 9.06
N HIS A 74 -5.21 -17.69 10.29
CA HIS A 74 -5.97 -16.84 11.18
C HIS A 74 -5.76 -15.36 10.84
N GLU A 75 -6.85 -14.64 10.57
CA GLU A 75 -6.89 -13.18 10.41
C GLU A 75 -5.92 -12.66 9.33
N THR A 76 -5.95 -13.25 8.13
CA THR A 76 -5.25 -12.79 6.93
C THR A 76 -5.65 -11.39 6.55
N GLY A 77 -4.65 -10.55 6.24
CA GLY A 77 -4.85 -9.15 5.93
C GLY A 77 -5.46 -8.38 7.11
N GLN A 78 -4.71 -7.40 7.59
CA GLN A 78 -5.17 -6.46 8.62
C GLN A 78 -4.67 -5.07 8.23
N TRP A 79 -4.73 -4.79 6.94
CA TRP A 79 -4.26 -3.56 6.32
C TRP A 79 -5.34 -2.50 6.55
N CYS A 80 -4.99 -1.37 7.14
CA CYS A 80 -5.98 -0.34 7.43
C CYS A 80 -6.13 0.69 6.32
N VAL A 81 -7.34 1.22 6.18
CA VAL A 81 -7.70 2.37 5.35
C VAL A 81 -7.97 3.60 6.23
N PHE A 82 -7.84 4.81 5.68
CA PHE A 82 -8.23 6.05 6.35
C PHE A 82 -9.77 6.11 6.54
N PRO A 83 -10.29 6.70 7.65
CA PRO A 83 -11.71 6.64 7.99
C PRO A 83 -12.65 7.25 6.94
N ASN A 84 -13.79 6.60 6.72
CA ASN A 84 -14.92 7.16 5.97
C ASN A 84 -15.82 8.02 6.87
N PHE A 85 -15.60 9.33 6.96
CA PHE A 85 -16.42 10.21 7.81
C PHE A 85 -17.88 10.35 7.34
N ASN A 86 -18.21 9.99 6.09
CA ASN A 86 -19.60 9.93 5.66
C ASN A 86 -20.41 8.85 6.42
N GLU A 87 -19.74 7.88 7.03
CA GLU A 87 -20.37 6.83 7.83
C GLU A 87 -21.01 7.37 9.13
N ILE A 88 -20.52 8.49 9.67
CA ILE A 88 -21.01 9.09 10.93
C ILE A 88 -22.53 9.25 10.93
N ARG A 89 -23.12 9.71 9.81
CA ARG A 89 -24.57 9.94 9.69
C ARG A 89 -25.41 8.67 9.76
N LYS A 90 -24.81 7.49 9.55
CA LYS A 90 -25.51 6.19 9.59
C LYS A 90 -25.76 5.71 11.03
N TYR A 91 -25.06 6.26 12.02
CA TYR A 91 -25.18 5.90 13.43
C TYR A 91 -26.41 6.55 14.11
N THR A 92 -27.59 6.18 13.65
CA THR A 92 -28.89 6.69 14.15
C THR A 92 -29.40 5.92 15.38
N GLY A 93 -28.91 4.69 15.61
CA GLY A 93 -29.31 3.83 16.71
C GLY A 93 -28.61 4.12 18.06
N VAL A 94 -28.48 3.07 18.88
CA VAL A 94 -27.90 3.12 20.24
C VAL A 94 -26.39 3.37 20.26
N ASN A 95 -25.68 2.95 19.21
CA ASN A 95 -24.24 3.21 19.05
C ASN A 95 -24.02 4.57 18.38
N LYS A 96 -22.97 5.29 18.80
CA LYS A 96 -22.55 6.58 18.22
C LYS A 96 -21.10 6.51 17.76
N ALA A 97 -20.80 7.14 16.62
CA ALA A 97 -19.46 7.15 16.01
C ALA A 97 -18.53 8.23 16.60
N LYS A 98 -18.45 8.33 17.93
CA LYS A 98 -17.68 9.39 18.62
C LYS A 98 -16.19 9.37 18.28
N ASN A 99 -15.63 8.18 18.07
CA ASN A 99 -14.30 7.99 17.49
C ASN A 99 -14.13 8.70 16.14
N PHE A 100 -15.05 8.49 15.18
CA PHE A 100 -14.97 9.14 13.87
C PHE A 100 -15.17 10.65 13.94
N GLU A 101 -16.02 11.16 14.83
CA GLU A 101 -16.15 12.59 15.10
C GLU A 101 -14.80 13.19 15.55
N ILE A 102 -14.14 12.55 16.52
CA ILE A 102 -12.80 12.97 17.00
C ILE A 102 -11.78 12.94 15.86
N PHE A 103 -11.71 11.86 15.08
CA PHE A 103 -10.73 11.75 13.98
C PHE A 103 -10.97 12.80 12.89
N ARG A 104 -12.23 13.12 12.59
CA ARG A 104 -12.59 14.19 11.65
C ARG A 104 -12.15 15.54 12.18
N ASP A 105 -12.40 15.82 13.46
CA ASP A 105 -12.05 17.09 14.08
C ASP A 105 -10.52 17.24 14.19
N ILE A 106 -9.78 16.17 14.52
CA ILE A 106 -8.31 16.14 14.46
C ILE A 106 -7.79 16.44 13.05
N LEU A 107 -8.39 15.85 12.01
CA LEU A 107 -8.01 16.13 10.62
C LEU A 107 -8.28 17.59 10.25
N ASN A 108 -9.38 18.16 10.76
CA ASN A 108 -9.72 19.55 10.60
C ASN A 108 -8.71 20.50 11.26
N ASP A 109 -8.31 20.19 12.48
CA ASP A 109 -7.32 20.97 13.23
C ASP A 109 -5.94 20.95 12.55
N ASN A 110 -5.66 19.92 11.75
CA ASN A 110 -4.47 19.82 10.91
C ASN A 110 -4.66 20.36 9.48
N ASP A 111 -5.75 21.10 9.21
CA ASP A 111 -6.02 21.76 7.93
C ASP A 111 -6.06 20.78 6.75
N MET A 112 -6.77 19.66 6.94
CA MET A 112 -6.91 18.60 5.93
C MET A 112 -8.35 18.05 5.78
N SER A 113 -9.36 18.74 6.32
CA SER A 113 -10.78 18.30 6.25
C SER A 113 -11.26 17.93 4.84
N SER A 114 -10.89 18.75 3.85
CA SER A 114 -11.28 18.56 2.45
C SER A 114 -10.68 17.30 1.81
N LEU A 115 -9.58 16.77 2.38
CA LEU A 115 -8.87 15.60 1.87
C LEU A 115 -9.38 14.28 2.45
N SER A 116 -10.34 14.31 3.37
CA SER A 116 -10.81 13.10 4.05
C SER A 116 -11.28 11.98 3.10
N HIS A 117 -12.05 12.33 2.06
CA HIS A 117 -12.49 11.36 1.06
C HIS A 117 -11.33 10.87 0.20
N ASP A 118 -10.46 11.78 -0.25
CA ASP A 118 -9.29 11.45 -1.07
C ASP A 118 -8.31 10.54 -0.32
N PHE A 119 -8.09 10.78 0.97
CA PHE A 119 -7.28 9.92 1.83
C PHE A 119 -7.88 8.53 1.98
N MET A 120 -9.20 8.43 2.16
CA MET A 120 -9.89 7.15 2.22
C MET A 120 -9.77 6.38 0.89
N MET A 121 -9.96 7.06 -0.24
CA MET A 121 -9.82 6.44 -1.57
C MET A 121 -8.38 6.01 -1.86
N ALA A 122 -7.40 6.86 -1.56
CA ALA A 122 -6.00 6.59 -1.85
C ALA A 122 -5.42 5.47 -0.97
N SER A 123 -5.65 5.54 0.35
CA SER A 123 -5.25 4.46 1.26
C SER A 123 -6.02 3.16 1.00
N GLY A 124 -7.28 3.24 0.55
CA GLY A 124 -8.10 2.09 0.21
C GLY A 124 -7.59 1.33 -1.02
N LYS A 125 -7.09 2.04 -2.03
CA LYS A 125 -6.42 1.41 -3.18
C LYS A 125 -5.17 0.62 -2.75
N LEU A 126 -4.36 1.16 -1.83
CA LEU A 126 -3.22 0.43 -1.27
C LEU A 126 -3.66 -0.77 -0.43
N GLN A 127 -4.71 -0.62 0.38
CA GLN A 127 -5.29 -1.72 1.15
C GLN A 127 -5.71 -2.89 0.24
N ALA A 128 -6.46 -2.60 -0.82
CA ALA A 128 -6.89 -3.57 -1.82
C ALA A 128 -5.71 -4.25 -2.52
N LEU A 129 -4.67 -3.48 -2.87
CA LEU A 129 -3.42 -4.00 -3.43
C LEU A 129 -2.74 -4.98 -2.47
N CYS A 130 -2.66 -4.66 -1.19
CA CYS A 130 -2.09 -5.57 -0.18
C CYS A 130 -2.93 -6.85 -0.05
N TYR A 131 -4.27 -6.76 0.00
CA TYR A 131 -5.15 -7.93 0.02
C TYR A 131 -4.97 -8.82 -1.22
N LYS A 132 -4.91 -8.23 -2.42
CA LYS A 132 -4.67 -8.96 -3.66
C LYS A 132 -3.38 -9.77 -3.58
N HIS A 133 -2.26 -9.12 -3.29
CA HIS A 133 -0.96 -9.81 -3.26
C HIS A 133 -0.87 -10.87 -2.14
N GLU A 134 -1.49 -10.63 -0.99
CA GLU A 134 -1.49 -11.58 0.12
C GLU A 134 -2.37 -12.81 -0.19
N ILE A 135 -3.58 -12.60 -0.70
CA ILE A 135 -4.49 -13.69 -1.08
C ILE A 135 -3.91 -14.51 -2.22
N GLU A 136 -3.40 -13.87 -3.27
CA GLU A 136 -2.75 -14.59 -4.35
C GLU A 136 -1.55 -15.40 -3.85
N LYS A 137 -0.75 -14.87 -2.93
CA LYS A 137 0.37 -15.59 -2.33
C LYS A 137 -0.10 -16.82 -1.54
N THR A 138 -1.22 -16.71 -0.81
CA THR A 138 -1.87 -17.87 -0.20
C THR A 138 -2.30 -18.89 -1.24
N LEU A 139 -2.96 -18.48 -2.32
CA LEU A 139 -3.40 -19.38 -3.39
C LEU A 139 -2.23 -20.04 -4.14
N ARG A 140 -1.07 -19.37 -4.21
CA ARG A 140 0.20 -19.90 -4.74
C ARG A 140 0.97 -20.78 -3.75
N THR A 141 0.49 -20.98 -2.53
CA THR A 141 1.21 -21.80 -1.55
C THR A 141 0.76 -23.26 -1.61
N PRO A 142 1.65 -24.23 -1.87
CA PRO A 142 1.31 -25.65 -1.82
C PRO A 142 0.75 -26.05 -0.45
N ASP A 143 -0.24 -26.94 -0.41
CA ASP A 143 -0.85 -27.49 0.81
C ASP A 143 -1.53 -26.47 1.75
N TYR A 144 -1.69 -25.22 1.30
CA TYR A 144 -2.40 -24.20 2.04
C TYR A 144 -3.91 -24.37 1.85
N ALA A 145 -4.63 -24.66 2.93
CA ALA A 145 -6.01 -25.10 2.88
C ALA A 145 -7.04 -23.96 2.80
N GLY A 146 -6.66 -22.75 3.18
CA GLY A 146 -7.51 -21.56 3.06
C GLY A 146 -7.11 -20.45 4.02
N PHE A 147 -7.87 -19.36 4.04
CA PHE A 147 -7.59 -18.22 4.92
C PHE A 147 -8.87 -17.66 5.52
N GLN A 148 -8.75 -16.97 6.65
CA GLN A 148 -9.83 -16.21 7.28
C GLN A 148 -9.42 -14.75 7.36
N LEU A 149 -10.14 -13.85 6.70
CA LEU A 149 -9.85 -12.41 6.80
C LEU A 149 -10.24 -11.86 8.19
N LEU A 150 -9.56 -10.80 8.65
CA LEU A 150 -10.02 -9.98 9.77
C LEU A 150 -10.30 -8.56 9.29
N ALA A 151 -11.55 -8.16 9.12
CA ALA A 151 -12.62 -9.02 8.62
C ALA A 151 -12.95 -8.55 7.19
N LEU A 152 -14.03 -9.04 6.58
CA LEU A 152 -14.51 -8.44 5.34
C LEU A 152 -15.00 -7.00 5.59
N ASN A 153 -15.72 -6.79 6.70
CA ASN A 153 -16.19 -5.51 7.19
C ASN A 153 -15.28 -4.90 8.25
N ASP A 154 -15.42 -3.60 8.48
CA ASP A 154 -14.73 -2.93 9.59
C ASP A 154 -15.20 -3.45 10.95
N TYR A 155 -14.29 -3.38 11.92
CA TYR A 155 -14.55 -3.73 13.30
C TYR A 155 -14.50 -2.49 14.20
N SER A 156 -15.65 -2.13 14.78
CA SER A 156 -15.81 -0.94 15.61
C SER A 156 -15.26 -1.08 17.03
N GLY A 157 -14.90 -2.29 17.47
CA GLY A 157 -14.30 -2.54 18.78
C GLY A 157 -12.82 -2.15 18.85
N GLN A 158 -12.23 -2.27 20.05
CA GLN A 158 -10.79 -2.10 20.31
C GLN A 158 -10.17 -0.80 19.78
N GLY A 159 -10.91 0.31 19.86
CA GLY A 159 -10.42 1.64 19.50
C GLY A 159 -10.49 1.99 18.01
N THR A 160 -11.16 1.18 17.17
CA THR A 160 -11.40 1.33 15.71
C THR A 160 -10.38 0.58 14.85
N ALA A 161 -10.79 -0.53 14.25
CA ALA A 161 -9.98 -1.29 13.29
C ALA A 161 -10.59 -1.20 11.90
N LEU A 162 -10.03 -0.32 11.07
CA LEU A 162 -10.49 -0.03 9.70
C LEU A 162 -9.89 -0.98 8.67
N VAL A 163 -10.01 -2.28 8.93
CA VAL A 163 -9.38 -3.36 8.16
C VAL A 163 -10.30 -3.91 7.06
N GLY A 164 -11.60 -3.65 7.14
CA GLY A 164 -12.57 -4.17 6.16
C GLY A 164 -12.47 -3.46 4.82
N LEU A 165 -12.89 -4.17 3.77
CA LEU A 165 -13.13 -3.60 2.44
C LEU A 165 -14.53 -2.95 2.34
N ILE A 166 -15.43 -3.38 3.22
CA ILE A 166 -16.76 -2.79 3.44
C ILE A 166 -16.83 -2.19 4.84
N ASP A 167 -17.74 -1.25 5.05
CA ASP A 167 -17.93 -0.61 6.35
C ASP A 167 -18.65 -1.52 7.37
N VAL A 168 -18.85 -1.03 8.59
CA VAL A 168 -19.53 -1.81 9.66
C VAL A 168 -21.00 -2.12 9.34
N PHE A 169 -21.60 -1.44 8.37
CA PHE A 169 -22.96 -1.64 7.87
C PHE A 169 -22.99 -2.55 6.64
N PHE A 170 -21.86 -3.17 6.27
CA PHE A 170 -21.69 -4.00 5.08
C PHE A 170 -21.85 -3.26 3.75
N GLU A 171 -21.65 -1.95 3.74
CA GLU A 171 -21.68 -1.15 2.51
C GLU A 171 -20.28 -0.93 1.92
N GLU A 172 -20.20 -0.84 0.58
CA GLU A 172 -18.95 -0.60 -0.12
C GLU A 172 -18.36 0.78 0.22
N LYS A 173 -17.04 0.83 0.42
CA LYS A 173 -16.30 2.08 0.68
C LYS A 173 -15.93 2.84 -0.61
N GLY A 174 -16.04 2.20 -1.77
CA GLY A 174 -15.96 2.83 -3.09
C GLY A 174 -14.62 2.70 -3.84
N TYR A 175 -13.53 2.28 -3.20
CA TYR A 175 -12.22 2.14 -3.86
C TYR A 175 -11.97 0.78 -4.52
N ILE A 176 -12.79 -0.23 -4.24
CA ILE A 176 -12.82 -1.54 -4.89
C ILE A 176 -14.25 -2.08 -4.84
N ASN A 177 -14.68 -2.78 -5.89
CA ASN A 177 -15.98 -3.45 -5.94
C ASN A 177 -15.85 -4.98 -5.92
N ALA A 178 -16.98 -5.67 -5.80
CA ALA A 178 -17.03 -7.14 -5.77
C ALA A 178 -16.40 -7.78 -7.02
N ALA A 179 -16.68 -7.28 -8.22
CA ALA A 179 -16.15 -7.85 -9.46
C ALA A 179 -14.62 -7.78 -9.52
N GLU A 180 -14.03 -6.67 -9.08
CA GLU A 180 -12.58 -6.50 -8.95
C GLU A 180 -11.99 -7.45 -7.90
N PHE A 181 -12.61 -7.55 -6.72
CA PHE A 181 -12.15 -8.44 -5.65
C PHE A 181 -12.20 -9.93 -6.05
N HIS A 182 -13.26 -10.32 -6.78
CA HIS A 182 -13.43 -11.67 -7.30
C HIS A 182 -12.34 -12.10 -8.28
N ARG A 183 -11.59 -11.16 -8.88
CA ARG A 183 -10.47 -11.49 -9.78
C ARG A 183 -9.34 -12.24 -9.08
N PHE A 184 -9.14 -11.97 -7.79
CA PHE A 184 -8.09 -12.60 -6.99
C PHE A 184 -8.62 -13.41 -5.79
N CYS A 185 -9.94 -13.39 -5.54
CA CYS A 185 -10.58 -14.16 -4.48
C CYS A 185 -11.86 -14.86 -4.99
N SER A 186 -11.70 -15.92 -5.78
CA SER A 186 -12.80 -16.72 -6.36
C SER A 186 -12.47 -18.22 -6.38
N PRO A 187 -13.43 -19.11 -6.70
CA PRO A 187 -13.16 -20.54 -6.86
C PRO A 187 -12.14 -20.88 -7.97
N THR A 188 -12.00 -20.03 -9.00
CA THR A 188 -10.98 -20.17 -10.05
C THR A 188 -10.27 -18.84 -10.22
N VAL A 189 -8.97 -18.80 -9.94
CA VAL A 189 -8.16 -17.59 -9.95
C VAL A 189 -6.91 -17.84 -10.80
N PRO A 190 -6.76 -17.17 -11.96
CA PRO A 190 -5.49 -17.10 -12.66
C PRO A 190 -4.46 -16.37 -11.78
N LEU A 191 -3.25 -16.90 -11.74
CA LEU A 191 -2.14 -16.40 -10.93
C LEU A 191 -0.93 -16.21 -11.84
N ALA A 192 -0.15 -15.17 -11.58
CA ALA A 192 1.12 -14.94 -12.24
C ALA A 192 2.26 -15.00 -11.22
N ARG A 193 3.40 -15.54 -11.65
CA ARG A 193 4.69 -15.46 -10.97
C ARG A 193 5.56 -14.48 -11.74
N ILE A 194 5.67 -13.29 -11.18
CA ILE A 194 6.37 -12.14 -11.75
C ILE A 194 7.51 -11.76 -10.79
N PRO A 195 8.78 -11.75 -11.25
CA PRO A 195 9.94 -11.54 -10.37
C PRO A 195 10.05 -10.12 -9.83
N LYS A 196 9.53 -9.12 -10.56
CA LYS A 196 9.50 -7.71 -10.16
C LYS A 196 8.44 -6.96 -10.97
N PHE A 197 7.97 -5.83 -10.48
CA PHE A 197 6.95 -5.01 -11.17
C PHE A 197 7.51 -3.74 -11.82
N VAL A 198 8.81 -3.52 -11.74
CA VAL A 198 9.48 -2.39 -12.37
C VAL A 198 10.62 -2.89 -13.25
N TYR A 199 10.58 -2.47 -14.51
CA TYR A 199 11.50 -2.87 -15.57
C TYR A 199 12.11 -1.65 -16.24
N THR A 200 13.27 -1.85 -16.85
CA THR A 200 13.76 -0.98 -17.90
C THR A 200 13.39 -1.51 -19.28
N ASN A 201 13.40 -0.65 -20.28
CA ASN A 201 13.19 -1.05 -21.67
C ASN A 201 14.32 -1.91 -22.27
N ALA A 202 15.43 -2.12 -21.55
CA ALA A 202 16.49 -3.06 -21.95
C ALA A 202 16.20 -4.51 -21.51
N GLU A 203 15.05 -4.75 -20.87
CA GLU A 203 14.69 -6.05 -20.31
C GLU A 203 13.55 -6.70 -21.08
N THR A 204 13.31 -7.98 -20.77
CA THR A 204 12.13 -8.73 -21.17
C THR A 204 11.22 -8.87 -19.96
N PHE A 205 9.95 -8.48 -20.10
CA PHE A 205 8.93 -8.84 -19.13
C PHE A 205 8.64 -10.33 -19.25
N HIS A 206 8.60 -11.04 -18.12
CA HIS A 206 8.34 -12.46 -18.03
C HIS A 206 7.34 -12.74 -16.89
N ALA A 207 6.36 -13.59 -17.16
CA ALA A 207 5.39 -14.08 -16.18
C ALA A 207 5.06 -15.56 -16.44
N ASP A 208 5.31 -16.42 -15.45
CA ASP A 208 4.74 -17.77 -15.47
C ASP A 208 3.29 -17.72 -14.99
N ILE A 209 2.39 -18.33 -15.76
CA ILE A 209 0.96 -18.32 -15.49
C ILE A 209 0.55 -19.67 -14.93
N GLU A 210 -0.12 -19.64 -13.78
CA GLU A 210 -0.72 -20.79 -13.12
C GLU A 210 -2.17 -20.47 -12.73
N VAL A 211 -2.90 -21.47 -12.23
CA VAL A 211 -4.27 -21.28 -11.74
C VAL A 211 -4.48 -22.01 -10.42
N SER A 212 -5.23 -21.35 -9.53
CA SER A 212 -5.86 -21.98 -8.39
C SER A 212 -7.32 -22.26 -8.72
N HIS A 213 -7.70 -23.53 -8.73
CA HIS A 213 -9.03 -24.01 -9.11
C HIS A 213 -9.62 -24.93 -8.05
N PHE A 214 -10.53 -24.40 -7.25
CA PHE A 214 -11.34 -25.13 -6.27
C PHE A 214 -12.83 -25.07 -6.65
N GLY A 215 -13.12 -25.22 -7.95
CA GLY A 215 -14.47 -25.32 -8.48
C GLY A 215 -15.12 -26.68 -8.22
N LYS A 216 -16.36 -26.85 -8.70
CA LYS A 216 -17.15 -28.08 -8.52
C LYS A 216 -16.59 -29.29 -9.26
N ALA A 217 -15.89 -29.09 -10.37
CA ALA A 217 -15.33 -30.12 -11.23
C ALA A 217 -14.11 -29.58 -11.99
N PRO A 218 -13.15 -30.45 -12.39
CA PRO A 218 -12.03 -30.06 -13.25
C PRO A 218 -12.46 -29.32 -14.53
N LEU A 219 -11.63 -28.40 -15.01
CA LEU A 219 -11.84 -27.72 -16.30
C LEU A 219 -11.18 -28.52 -17.43
N ALA A 220 -11.95 -28.91 -18.44
CA ALA A 220 -11.43 -29.59 -19.62
C ALA A 220 -11.11 -28.58 -20.73
N GLY A 221 -9.94 -28.71 -21.37
CA GLY A 221 -9.56 -27.87 -22.51
C GLY A 221 -9.57 -26.36 -22.21
N ALA A 222 -9.20 -25.97 -20.99
CA ALA A 222 -9.17 -24.58 -20.55
C ALA A 222 -8.15 -23.79 -21.39
N LYS A 223 -8.67 -22.97 -22.32
CA LYS A 223 -7.86 -22.07 -23.16
C LYS A 223 -7.58 -20.78 -22.40
N THR A 224 -6.31 -20.51 -22.15
CA THR A 224 -5.86 -19.33 -21.41
C THR A 224 -5.29 -18.30 -22.36
N THR A 225 -5.79 -17.06 -22.30
CA THR A 225 -5.34 -15.94 -23.13
C THR A 225 -4.79 -14.82 -22.26
N TYR A 226 -3.94 -13.99 -22.84
CA TYR A 226 -3.45 -12.78 -22.19
C TYR A 226 -3.52 -11.56 -23.10
N THR A 227 -3.53 -10.38 -22.49
CA THR A 227 -3.37 -9.08 -23.15
C THR A 227 -2.54 -8.17 -22.26
N ILE A 228 -1.58 -7.47 -22.84
CA ILE A 228 -0.80 -6.42 -22.20
C ILE A 228 -1.23 -5.08 -22.81
N LYS A 229 -1.75 -4.18 -21.98
CA LYS A 229 -2.26 -2.87 -22.41
C LYS A 229 -1.81 -1.73 -21.50
N ASP A 230 -1.77 -0.51 -22.01
CA ASP A 230 -1.63 0.68 -21.18
C ASP A 230 -2.98 1.17 -20.63
N LYS A 231 -2.95 2.22 -19.80
CA LYS A 231 -4.16 2.83 -19.23
C LYS A 231 -5.10 3.47 -20.26
N TYR A 232 -4.63 3.71 -21.48
CA TYR A 232 -5.43 4.27 -22.58
C TYR A 232 -6.02 3.18 -23.49
N GLY A 233 -5.77 1.90 -23.18
CA GLY A 233 -6.27 0.75 -23.93
C GLY A 233 -5.42 0.36 -25.13
N LYS A 234 -4.24 0.99 -25.33
CA LYS A 234 -3.31 0.57 -26.39
C LYS A 234 -2.76 -0.80 -26.03
N VAL A 235 -2.92 -1.76 -26.93
CA VAL A 235 -2.41 -3.12 -26.78
C VAL A 235 -0.96 -3.19 -27.25
N TYR A 236 -0.09 -3.74 -26.40
CA TYR A 236 1.33 -3.95 -26.66
C TYR A 236 1.66 -5.40 -27.01
N ALA A 237 0.92 -6.34 -26.42
CA ALA A 237 1.01 -7.76 -26.73
C ALA A 237 -0.32 -8.44 -26.40
N HIS A 238 -0.66 -9.51 -27.12
CA HIS A 238 -1.76 -10.39 -26.76
C HIS A 238 -1.50 -11.77 -27.35
N GLY A 239 -2.14 -12.79 -26.80
CA GLY A 239 -1.95 -14.14 -27.29
C GLY A 239 -2.66 -15.20 -26.48
N THR A 240 -2.40 -16.45 -26.83
CA THR A 240 -2.81 -17.63 -26.06
C THR A 240 -1.60 -18.10 -25.25
N VAL A 241 -1.76 -18.19 -23.93
CA VAL A 241 -0.76 -18.77 -23.01
C VAL A 241 -0.67 -20.28 -23.23
N GLY A 242 -1.82 -20.94 -23.37
CA GLY A 242 -1.90 -22.38 -23.60
C GLY A 242 -3.34 -22.91 -23.56
N THR A 243 -3.51 -24.19 -23.81
CA THR A 243 -4.79 -24.91 -23.61
C THR A 243 -4.51 -26.20 -22.85
N LYS A 244 -5.09 -26.34 -21.65
CA LYS A 244 -4.80 -27.47 -20.75
C LYS A 244 -6.04 -27.93 -19.99
N ASN A 245 -6.02 -29.18 -19.53
CA ASN A 245 -6.96 -29.62 -18.50
C ASN A 245 -6.48 -29.14 -17.13
N VAL A 246 -7.38 -28.56 -16.34
CA VAL A 246 -7.09 -28.03 -14.99
C VAL A 246 -7.81 -28.89 -13.95
N PRO A 247 -7.07 -29.67 -13.13
CA PRO A 247 -7.68 -30.43 -12.03
C PRO A 247 -8.14 -29.51 -10.90
N ILE A 248 -8.86 -30.06 -9.93
CA ILE A 248 -9.13 -29.38 -8.66
C ILE A 248 -7.83 -29.31 -7.86
N GLY A 249 -7.42 -28.11 -7.47
CA GLY A 249 -6.19 -27.84 -6.72
C GLY A 249 -5.60 -26.48 -7.08
N ASN A 250 -4.42 -26.18 -6.54
CA ASN A 250 -3.65 -25.01 -6.90
C ASN A 250 -2.37 -25.37 -7.66
N LEU A 251 -1.59 -24.35 -8.06
CA LEU A 251 -0.30 -24.52 -8.75
C LEU A 251 -0.38 -25.24 -10.09
N CYS A 252 -1.54 -25.18 -10.75
CA CYS A 252 -1.74 -25.81 -12.05
C CYS A 252 -1.09 -24.93 -13.13
N PRO A 253 0.02 -25.35 -13.77
CA PRO A 253 0.76 -24.50 -14.70
C PRO A 253 0.02 -24.37 -16.04
N LEU A 254 -0.18 -23.15 -16.53
CA LEU A 254 -0.89 -22.85 -17.78
C LEU A 254 0.06 -22.51 -18.94
N GLY A 255 1.22 -21.91 -18.65
CA GLY A 255 2.24 -21.52 -19.63
C GLY A 255 2.97 -20.26 -19.15
N SER A 256 3.61 -19.52 -20.05
CA SER A 256 4.29 -18.26 -19.73
C SER A 256 3.93 -17.16 -20.72
N VAL A 257 4.21 -15.92 -20.32
CA VAL A 257 4.11 -14.72 -21.16
C VAL A 257 5.47 -14.02 -21.15
N ASP A 258 6.00 -13.78 -22.35
CA ASP A 258 7.25 -13.06 -22.56
C ASP A 258 7.01 -11.86 -23.49
N MET A 259 7.53 -10.70 -23.12
CA MET A 259 7.43 -9.48 -23.94
C MET A 259 8.74 -8.69 -23.87
N ASN A 260 9.40 -8.53 -25.03
CA ASN A 260 10.55 -7.65 -25.15
C ASN A 260 10.09 -6.18 -24.99
N LEU A 261 10.78 -5.42 -24.12
CA LEU A 261 10.41 -4.05 -23.78
C LEU A 261 11.15 -2.98 -24.59
N ALA A 262 12.05 -3.36 -25.50
CA ALA A 262 12.91 -2.44 -26.27
C ALA A 262 12.16 -1.34 -27.04
N GLY A 263 10.91 -1.58 -27.45
CA GLY A 263 10.08 -0.60 -28.15
C GLY A 263 9.48 0.50 -27.26
N ILE A 264 9.63 0.41 -25.94
CA ILE A 264 9.04 1.34 -24.97
C ILE A 264 10.10 2.37 -24.57
N ASN A 265 10.09 3.53 -25.23
CA ASN A 265 11.11 4.57 -25.02
C ASN A 265 10.66 5.70 -24.09
N THR A 266 9.42 5.68 -23.65
CA THR A 266 8.88 6.62 -22.66
C THR A 266 8.40 5.85 -21.43
N PRO A 267 8.48 6.44 -20.23
CA PRO A 267 7.89 5.85 -19.04
C PRO A 267 6.43 5.45 -19.25
N VAL A 268 6.06 4.23 -18.91
CA VAL A 268 4.67 3.75 -19.06
C VAL A 268 4.29 2.77 -17.95
N LYS A 269 3.03 2.85 -17.52
CA LYS A 269 2.36 1.80 -16.73
C LYS A 269 1.63 0.88 -17.70
N LEU A 270 1.93 -0.41 -17.63
CA LEU A 270 1.26 -1.47 -18.38
C LEU A 270 0.53 -2.40 -17.43
N ASN A 271 -0.47 -3.11 -17.95
CA ASN A 271 -1.26 -4.10 -17.23
C ASN A 271 -1.28 -5.40 -18.02
N LEU A 272 -0.84 -6.50 -17.40
CA LEU A 272 -1.02 -7.87 -17.91
C LEU A 272 -2.38 -8.37 -17.43
N GLU A 273 -3.31 -8.61 -18.33
CA GLU A 273 -4.60 -9.26 -18.06
C GLU A 273 -4.56 -10.71 -18.56
N VAL A 274 -4.94 -11.67 -17.72
CA VAL A 274 -5.01 -13.11 -18.04
C VAL A 274 -6.43 -13.61 -17.83
N ARG A 275 -6.94 -14.34 -18.81
CA ARG A 275 -8.30 -14.90 -18.82
C ARG A 275 -8.26 -16.38 -19.18
N ILE A 276 -9.11 -17.18 -18.52
CA ILE A 276 -9.42 -18.54 -18.94
C ILE A 276 -10.77 -18.49 -19.68
N GLU A 277 -10.79 -18.87 -20.96
CA GLU A 277 -12.01 -18.89 -21.77
C GLU A 277 -12.99 -19.96 -21.29
N GLY A 278 -14.28 -19.68 -21.43
CA GLY A 278 -15.36 -20.58 -21.00
C GLY A 278 -15.76 -20.45 -19.53
N CYS A 279 -15.13 -19.55 -18.77
CA CYS A 279 -15.57 -19.15 -17.43
C CYS A 279 -15.25 -17.67 -17.13
N ASP A 280 -15.68 -17.19 -15.97
CA ASP A 280 -15.46 -15.80 -15.54
C ASP A 280 -14.08 -15.57 -14.89
N ALA A 281 -13.15 -16.52 -15.03
CA ALA A 281 -11.84 -16.46 -14.39
C ALA A 281 -10.91 -15.48 -15.14
N ILE A 282 -10.67 -14.35 -14.51
CA ILE A 282 -9.81 -13.28 -15.01
C ILE A 282 -9.03 -12.67 -13.84
N ASN A 283 -7.75 -12.37 -14.05
CA ASN A 283 -6.92 -11.63 -13.11
C ASN A 283 -5.89 -10.78 -13.89
N ASP A 284 -5.26 -9.82 -13.23
CA ASP A 284 -4.35 -8.88 -13.87
C ASP A 284 -3.28 -8.30 -12.95
N TRP A 285 -2.20 -7.79 -13.52
CA TRP A 285 -1.08 -7.22 -12.78
C TRP A 285 -0.51 -5.99 -13.48
N ASP A 286 -0.41 -4.90 -12.74
CA ASP A 286 0.28 -3.69 -13.20
C ASP A 286 1.80 -3.85 -13.11
N PHE A 287 2.52 -3.35 -14.11
CA PHE A 287 3.96 -3.21 -14.09
C PHE A 287 4.39 -1.94 -14.82
N TRP A 288 5.58 -1.43 -14.50
CA TRP A 288 6.11 -0.18 -15.02
C TRP A 288 7.35 -0.43 -15.84
N VAL A 289 7.45 0.28 -16.96
CA VAL A 289 8.61 0.25 -17.84
C VAL A 289 9.18 1.66 -17.93
N TYR A 290 10.45 1.80 -17.58
CA TYR A 290 11.20 3.05 -17.66
C TYR A 290 12.32 2.94 -18.70
N PRO A 291 12.76 4.05 -19.31
CA PRO A 291 13.96 4.04 -20.14
C PRO A 291 15.19 3.56 -19.35
N SER A 292 15.96 2.67 -19.96
CA SER A 292 17.22 2.15 -19.39
C SER A 292 18.27 3.23 -19.19
N LYS A 293 18.22 4.29 -20.00
CA LYS A 293 19.03 5.50 -19.89
C LYS A 293 18.13 6.72 -19.88
N VAL A 294 18.44 7.67 -19.01
CA VAL A 294 17.77 8.96 -18.93
C VAL A 294 18.80 10.06 -18.74
N ASP A 295 18.60 11.20 -19.39
CA ASP A 295 19.45 12.37 -19.21
C ASP A 295 18.88 13.25 -18.09
N LEU A 296 19.70 13.49 -17.06
CA LEU A 296 19.43 14.42 -15.97
C LEU A 296 19.99 15.79 -16.36
N VAL A 297 19.11 16.72 -16.72
CA VAL A 297 19.52 18.04 -17.21
C VAL A 297 19.24 19.09 -16.13
N GLU A 298 20.29 19.56 -15.45
CA GLU A 298 20.18 20.54 -14.36
C GLU A 298 19.84 21.96 -14.85
N LYS A 299 20.45 22.40 -15.97
CA LYS A 299 20.38 23.80 -16.49
C LYS A 299 20.69 24.84 -15.40
N ASP A 300 19.70 25.66 -15.02
CA ASP A 300 19.78 26.75 -14.05
C ASP A 300 19.36 26.33 -12.63
N VAL A 301 19.03 25.04 -12.42
CA VAL A 301 18.70 24.50 -11.11
C VAL A 301 19.96 24.29 -10.28
N TYR A 302 19.95 24.81 -9.06
CA TYR A 302 20.97 24.47 -8.06
C TYR A 302 20.49 23.31 -7.18
N THR A 303 21.11 22.14 -7.36
CA THR A 303 20.84 20.96 -6.53
C THR A 303 21.76 20.91 -5.31
N THR A 304 21.18 20.70 -4.14
CA THR A 304 21.87 20.53 -2.85
C THR A 304 21.07 19.57 -1.95
N ASP A 305 21.59 19.21 -0.78
CA ASP A 305 20.92 18.32 0.16
C ASP A 305 20.43 19.04 1.45
N THR A 306 20.62 20.35 1.52
CA THR A 306 20.28 21.19 2.68
C THR A 306 20.01 22.64 2.25
N LEU A 307 19.44 23.45 3.15
CA LEU A 307 19.31 24.89 2.92
C LEU A 307 20.62 25.62 3.26
N ASP A 308 21.65 25.41 2.45
CA ASP A 308 22.97 26.04 2.64
C ASP A 308 22.99 27.53 2.23
N GLN A 309 24.10 28.23 2.51
CA GLN A 309 24.26 29.65 2.15
C GLN A 309 24.14 29.90 0.64
N LYS A 310 24.55 28.94 -0.19
CA LYS A 310 24.46 29.06 -1.65
C LYS A 310 23.02 28.91 -2.11
N ALA A 311 22.25 27.99 -1.52
CA ALA A 311 20.82 27.82 -1.78
C ALA A 311 20.06 29.11 -1.45
N LEU A 312 20.34 29.72 -0.30
CA LEU A 312 19.76 31.00 0.09
C LEU A 312 20.12 32.12 -0.89
N SER A 313 21.38 32.18 -1.36
CA SER A 313 21.79 33.17 -2.38
C SER A 313 21.03 32.97 -3.68
N VAL A 314 20.97 31.74 -4.20
CA VAL A 314 20.26 31.42 -5.45
C VAL A 314 18.78 31.78 -5.34
N LEU A 315 18.12 31.45 -4.22
CA LEU A 315 16.72 31.82 -3.97
C LEU A 315 16.53 33.34 -3.86
N LYS A 316 17.47 34.05 -3.24
CA LYS A 316 17.42 35.52 -3.14
C LYS A 316 17.56 36.19 -4.51
N ASP A 317 18.36 35.61 -5.39
CA ASP A 317 18.59 36.11 -6.75
C ASP A 317 17.49 35.69 -7.75
N GLY A 318 16.46 34.98 -7.28
CA GLY A 318 15.32 34.57 -8.11
C GLY A 318 15.50 33.24 -8.85
N GLY A 319 16.55 32.49 -8.53
CA GLY A 319 16.87 31.20 -9.13
C GLY A 319 16.01 30.04 -8.60
N LYS A 320 16.35 28.84 -9.06
CA LYS A 320 15.67 27.58 -8.71
C LYS A 320 16.58 26.69 -7.89
N VAL A 321 16.06 26.12 -6.80
CA VAL A 321 16.80 25.19 -5.94
C VAL A 321 16.05 23.87 -5.84
N LEU A 322 16.78 22.77 -6.02
CA LEU A 322 16.33 21.42 -5.69
C LEU A 322 17.05 20.95 -4.43
N ILE A 323 16.29 20.63 -3.38
CA ILE A 323 16.82 20.05 -2.15
C ILE A 323 16.50 18.55 -2.09
N THR A 324 17.53 17.70 -2.11
CA THR A 324 17.43 16.24 -1.91
C THR A 324 17.81 15.87 -0.48
N ALA A 325 16.86 15.96 0.44
CA ALA A 325 17.06 15.90 1.89
C ALA A 325 16.91 14.49 2.51
N ALA A 326 17.04 13.43 1.72
CA ALA A 326 16.92 12.07 2.21
C ALA A 326 17.95 11.79 3.34
N GLY A 327 17.48 11.28 4.47
CA GLY A 327 18.32 11.01 5.64
C GLY A 327 18.67 12.23 6.50
N LYS A 328 18.19 13.43 6.12
CA LYS A 328 18.50 14.69 6.82
C LYS A 328 17.28 15.36 7.48
N ILE A 329 16.09 14.80 7.33
CA ILE A 329 14.88 15.38 7.93
C ILE A 329 14.83 15.07 9.42
N SER A 330 14.63 16.12 10.23
CA SER A 330 14.36 15.99 11.66
C SER A 330 12.87 16.13 11.96
N TYR A 331 12.17 17.07 11.32
CA TYR A 331 10.78 17.34 11.64
C TYR A 331 9.86 16.36 10.91
N GLY A 332 9.37 15.36 11.63
CA GLY A 332 8.62 14.23 11.08
C GLY A 332 9.30 12.87 11.28
N LYS A 333 10.52 12.83 11.88
CA LYS A 333 11.26 11.58 12.12
C LYS A 333 10.54 10.58 13.04
N GLU A 334 9.56 11.04 13.81
CA GLU A 334 8.71 10.20 14.67
C GLU A 334 7.66 9.42 13.88
N VAL A 335 7.42 9.79 12.61
CA VAL A 335 6.58 9.03 11.69
C VAL A 335 7.44 7.95 11.04
N VAL A 336 7.14 6.67 11.32
CA VAL A 336 7.78 5.55 10.64
C VAL A 336 6.90 5.13 9.47
N GLN A 337 7.34 5.47 8.26
CA GLN A 337 6.65 5.13 7.02
C GLN A 337 7.21 3.85 6.41
N TYR A 338 6.32 2.90 6.11
CA TYR A 338 6.59 1.76 5.24
C TYR A 338 5.65 1.80 4.03
N PHE A 339 5.94 0.99 3.02
CA PHE A 339 5.05 0.89 1.86
C PHE A 339 3.71 0.23 2.21
N THR A 340 3.69 -0.73 3.15
CA THR A 340 2.46 -1.32 3.66
C THR A 340 1.75 -0.37 4.63
N PRO A 341 0.41 -0.32 4.64
CA PRO A 341 -0.33 0.57 5.51
C PRO A 341 -0.25 0.13 6.98
N VAL A 342 -0.74 0.99 7.88
CA VAL A 342 -1.03 0.69 9.28
C VAL A 342 -1.64 -0.70 9.44
N PHE A 343 -1.11 -1.46 10.41
CA PHE A 343 -1.61 -2.78 10.77
C PHE A 343 -2.63 -2.66 11.91
N TRP A 344 -3.87 -3.07 11.64
CA TRP A 344 -5.00 -3.26 12.56
C TRP A 344 -5.43 -2.04 13.39
N ASN A 345 -4.62 -1.59 14.35
CA ASN A 345 -4.88 -0.42 15.19
C ASN A 345 -3.61 0.12 15.85
N THR A 346 -3.11 1.27 15.40
CA THR A 346 -1.89 1.88 15.95
C THR A 346 -2.03 2.27 17.43
N SER A 347 -3.20 2.74 17.86
CA SER A 347 -3.42 3.17 19.26
C SER A 347 -3.36 2.00 20.24
N TRP A 348 -4.06 0.89 19.93
CA TRP A 348 -4.05 -0.34 20.72
C TRP A 348 -2.65 -0.95 20.85
N PHE A 349 -1.82 -0.78 19.81
CA PHE A 349 -0.42 -1.19 19.82
C PHE A 349 0.57 -0.12 20.29
N LYS A 350 0.11 0.89 21.03
CA LYS A 350 0.97 1.93 21.61
C LYS A 350 1.83 2.63 20.55
N MET A 351 1.22 2.98 19.42
CA MET A 351 1.85 3.62 18.26
C MET A 351 3.00 2.79 17.69
N ARG A 352 2.82 1.48 17.55
CA ARG A 352 3.78 0.64 16.85
C ARG A 352 3.74 0.91 15.33
N PRO A 353 4.90 1.08 14.66
CA PRO A 353 4.98 1.23 13.20
C PRO A 353 4.35 0.08 12.39
N PRO A 354 3.94 0.33 11.14
CA PRO A 354 4.01 1.62 10.43
C PRO A 354 2.95 2.64 10.88
N HIS A 355 3.21 3.93 10.67
CA HIS A 355 2.32 5.03 11.06
C HIS A 355 1.46 5.58 9.90
N THR A 356 1.75 5.21 8.67
CA THR A 356 1.09 5.75 7.47
C THR A 356 0.16 4.73 6.82
N THR A 357 -0.88 5.20 6.13
CA THR A 357 -1.83 4.36 5.37
C THR A 357 -1.62 4.42 3.86
N GLY A 358 -0.64 5.20 3.38
CA GLY A 358 -0.31 5.35 1.96
C GLY A 358 0.14 6.78 1.64
N ILE A 359 0.14 7.11 0.35
CA ILE A 359 0.28 8.49 -0.13
C ILE A 359 -0.97 8.93 -0.90
N PHE A 360 -1.19 10.23 -0.92
CA PHE A 360 -2.08 10.94 -1.84
C PHE A 360 -1.25 11.92 -2.68
N LEU A 361 -1.60 12.06 -3.95
CA LEU A 361 -1.05 13.05 -4.86
C LEU A 361 -2.07 13.39 -5.95
N ASN A 362 -1.87 14.50 -6.64
CA ASN A 362 -2.59 14.81 -7.87
C ASN A 362 -1.80 14.32 -9.08
N GLU A 363 -2.26 13.25 -9.75
CA GLU A 363 -1.58 12.63 -10.88
C GLU A 363 -1.55 13.52 -12.14
N TYR A 364 -2.37 14.57 -12.18
CA TYR A 364 -2.36 15.58 -13.24
C TYR A 364 -1.35 16.70 -12.99
N HIS A 365 -0.69 16.72 -11.82
CA HIS A 365 0.36 17.70 -11.54
C HIS A 365 1.47 17.59 -12.61
N PRO A 366 1.96 18.70 -13.19
CA PRO A 366 2.84 18.61 -14.35
C PRO A 366 4.17 17.88 -14.12
N LEU A 367 4.62 17.81 -12.86
CA LEU A 367 5.74 16.96 -12.42
C LEU A 367 5.60 15.50 -12.84
N PHE A 368 4.39 14.94 -12.87
CA PHE A 368 4.17 13.52 -13.13
C PHE A 368 3.99 13.17 -14.62
N ARG A 369 4.17 14.14 -15.54
CA ARG A 369 4.05 13.87 -16.99
C ARG A 369 4.98 12.76 -17.48
N GLU A 370 6.20 12.73 -16.95
CA GLU A 370 7.23 11.72 -17.25
C GLU A 370 7.38 10.71 -16.10
N PHE A 371 6.38 10.59 -15.23
CA PHE A 371 6.37 9.63 -14.12
C PHE A 371 4.97 9.02 -13.97
N PRO A 372 4.67 7.91 -14.66
CA PRO A 372 3.36 7.26 -14.63
C PRO A 372 2.95 6.90 -13.21
N THR A 373 1.97 7.64 -12.71
CA THR A 373 1.41 7.47 -11.36
C THR A 373 -0.10 7.65 -11.39
N GLU A 374 -0.70 7.37 -10.24
CA GLU A 374 -2.10 7.53 -9.89
C GLU A 374 -2.16 8.33 -8.58
N TYR A 375 -3.36 8.71 -8.13
CA TYR A 375 -3.58 9.46 -6.90
C TYR A 375 -3.20 8.73 -5.60
N HIS A 376 -2.61 7.53 -5.68
CA HIS A 376 -2.35 6.65 -4.55
C HIS A 376 -1.03 5.87 -4.68
N SER A 377 -0.60 5.24 -3.58
CA SER A 377 0.52 4.30 -3.57
C SER A 377 0.27 3.12 -4.51
N ASN A 378 1.23 2.79 -5.35
CA ASN A 378 1.24 1.57 -6.18
C ASN A 378 2.68 1.00 -6.23
N LEU A 379 2.89 -0.19 -6.81
CA LEU A 379 4.12 -0.98 -6.61
C LEU A 379 5.42 -0.27 -7.03
N GLN A 380 5.37 0.63 -8.01
CA GLN A 380 6.52 1.45 -8.41
C GLN A 380 7.00 2.37 -7.29
N TRP A 381 6.09 2.86 -6.46
CA TRP A 381 6.44 3.76 -5.36
C TRP A 381 7.22 3.09 -4.22
N TRP A 382 7.26 1.75 -4.17
CA TRP A 382 7.90 1.01 -3.08
C TRP A 382 9.32 1.48 -2.77
N GLU A 383 10.14 1.64 -3.82
CA GLU A 383 11.55 2.04 -3.72
C GLU A 383 11.74 3.44 -3.11
N LEU A 384 10.76 4.32 -3.28
CA LEU A 384 10.81 5.72 -2.86
C LEU A 384 10.18 5.93 -1.48
N LEU A 385 9.13 5.17 -1.15
CA LEU A 385 8.33 5.37 0.06
C LEU A 385 8.78 4.49 1.23
N ASN A 386 9.21 3.26 0.97
CA ASN A 386 9.47 2.29 2.03
C ASN A 386 10.67 2.71 2.87
N LYS A 387 10.47 2.89 4.18
CA LYS A 387 11.50 3.32 5.15
C LYS A 387 12.09 4.71 4.88
N ALA A 388 11.46 5.51 4.04
CA ALA A 388 11.88 6.87 3.78
C ALA A 388 11.35 7.83 4.86
N GLN A 389 12.07 8.91 5.10
CA GLN A 389 11.65 9.95 6.04
C GLN A 389 10.50 10.76 5.44
N VAL A 390 9.58 11.21 6.28
CA VAL A 390 8.58 12.21 5.92
C VAL A 390 8.94 13.56 6.54
N MET A 391 8.49 14.62 5.89
CA MET A 391 8.53 15.98 6.40
C MET A 391 7.19 16.32 7.03
N GLN A 392 7.20 16.98 8.19
CA GLN A 392 6.00 17.48 8.86
C GLN A 392 5.80 18.98 8.59
N PHE A 393 4.59 19.33 8.16
CA PHE A 393 4.23 20.67 7.65
C PHE A 393 3.23 21.40 8.55
N THR A 394 3.16 21.05 9.84
CA THR A 394 2.24 21.70 10.79
C THR A 394 2.50 23.21 10.92
N ASP A 395 3.75 23.66 10.77
CA ASP A 395 4.12 25.08 10.87
C ASP A 395 4.12 25.82 9.52
N PHE A 396 3.65 25.17 8.44
CA PHE A 396 3.53 25.80 7.11
C PHE A 396 2.21 26.59 7.01
N PRO A 397 2.08 27.51 6.04
CA PRO A 397 0.87 28.33 5.91
C PRO A 397 -0.39 27.47 5.75
N ALA A 398 -1.52 27.98 6.25
CA ALA A 398 -2.83 27.37 6.03
C ALA A 398 -3.10 27.18 4.53
N GLY A 399 -3.70 26.05 4.16
CA GLY A 399 -3.91 25.64 2.78
C GLY A 399 -2.69 24.99 2.10
N PHE A 400 -1.50 25.00 2.72
CA PHE A 400 -0.35 24.29 2.17
C PHE A 400 -0.61 22.77 2.18
N GLN A 401 -0.37 22.12 1.05
CA GLN A 401 -0.36 20.66 0.90
C GLN A 401 0.87 20.24 0.11
N PRO A 402 1.58 19.17 0.52
CA PRO A 402 2.72 18.64 -0.24
C PRO A 402 2.26 17.97 -1.54
N THR A 403 3.09 18.04 -2.58
CA THR A 403 2.85 17.43 -3.90
C THR A 403 2.74 15.90 -3.83
N VAL A 404 3.54 15.26 -2.96
CA VAL A 404 3.39 13.84 -2.58
C VAL A 404 3.15 13.81 -1.08
N GLN A 405 1.89 13.61 -0.69
CA GLN A 405 1.42 13.68 0.68
C GLN A 405 1.35 12.29 1.29
N SER A 406 2.01 12.10 2.42
CA SER A 406 1.88 10.87 3.19
C SER A 406 0.63 10.96 4.05
N ILE A 407 -0.15 9.88 4.10
CA ILE A 407 -1.39 9.83 4.90
C ILE A 407 -1.03 9.23 6.25
N ASP A 408 -0.94 10.07 7.29
CA ASP A 408 -0.68 9.63 8.66
C ASP A 408 -1.86 8.82 9.22
N THR A 409 -1.62 8.15 10.35
CA THR A 409 -2.68 7.44 11.07
C THR A 409 -3.74 8.44 11.56
N TRP A 410 -5.01 8.06 11.43
CA TRP A 410 -6.16 8.91 11.75
C TRP A 410 -6.26 9.31 13.23
N PHE A 411 -5.54 8.60 14.11
CA PHE A 411 -5.45 8.96 15.52
C PHE A 411 -4.69 10.27 15.78
N ILE A 412 -3.88 10.74 14.82
CA ILE A 412 -3.06 11.96 14.96
C ILE A 412 -3.20 12.88 13.74
N SER A 413 -3.28 12.31 12.54
CA SER A 413 -3.46 13.02 11.27
C SER A 413 -2.51 14.21 11.09
N ARG A 414 -1.21 14.03 11.39
CA ARG A 414 -0.22 15.08 11.13
C ARG A 414 -0.19 15.39 9.64
N LYS A 415 -0.09 16.66 9.28
CA LYS A 415 0.17 17.08 7.89
C LYS A 415 1.61 16.71 7.53
N ILE A 416 1.80 15.62 6.79
CA ILE A 416 3.12 15.07 6.44
C ILE A 416 3.22 14.74 4.94
N GLY A 417 4.44 14.73 4.40
CA GLY A 417 4.68 14.39 2.99
C GLY A 417 6.14 14.30 2.64
N MET A 418 6.44 14.04 1.37
CA MET A 418 7.79 13.66 0.92
C MET A 418 8.31 14.45 -0.27
N LEU A 419 7.46 15.21 -0.92
CA LEU A 419 7.80 16.07 -2.05
C LEU A 419 6.90 17.29 -2.00
N PHE A 420 7.49 18.48 -2.11
CA PHE A 420 6.73 19.72 -2.23
C PHE A 420 7.49 20.75 -3.06
N GLU A 421 6.73 21.77 -3.48
CA GLU A 421 7.24 22.97 -4.12
C GLU A 421 6.76 24.22 -3.38
N ALA A 422 7.56 25.29 -3.41
CA ALA A 422 7.18 26.58 -2.84
C ALA A 422 7.98 27.73 -3.47
N ASN A 423 7.45 28.95 -3.38
CA ASN A 423 8.24 30.16 -3.54
C ASN A 423 8.97 30.44 -2.22
N VAL A 424 10.26 30.76 -2.29
CA VAL A 424 11.08 31.10 -1.12
C VAL A 424 11.96 32.28 -1.50
N LEU A 425 11.87 33.37 -0.74
CA LEU A 425 12.45 34.67 -1.13
C LEU A 425 11.93 35.09 -2.51
N ASN A 426 12.84 35.38 -3.45
CA ASN A 426 12.49 35.76 -4.83
C ASN A 426 12.47 34.55 -5.79
N GLY A 427 12.88 33.38 -5.31
CA GLY A 427 13.12 32.19 -6.12
C GLY A 427 12.13 31.08 -5.85
N LYS A 428 12.42 29.91 -6.42
CA LYS A 428 11.55 28.73 -6.37
C LYS A 428 12.30 27.53 -5.82
N LEU A 429 11.64 26.79 -4.94
CA LEU A 429 12.17 25.61 -4.28
C LEU A 429 11.35 24.38 -4.69
N MET A 430 12.05 23.30 -5.01
CA MET A 430 11.55 21.94 -4.96
C MET A 430 12.32 21.19 -3.88
N MET A 431 11.65 20.44 -3.01
CA MET A 431 12.33 19.69 -1.95
C MET A 431 11.72 18.31 -1.77
N THR A 432 12.59 17.31 -1.62
CA THR A 432 12.17 15.92 -1.38
C THR A 432 12.94 15.27 -0.24
N SER A 433 12.26 14.41 0.51
CA SER A 433 12.87 13.50 1.48
C SER A 433 13.03 12.07 0.94
N MET A 434 12.58 11.82 -0.30
CA MET A 434 12.83 10.57 -1.00
C MET A 434 14.28 10.55 -1.48
N ASP A 435 14.96 9.43 -1.30
CA ASP A 435 16.28 9.23 -1.88
C ASP A 435 16.14 8.97 -3.38
N ILE A 436 16.33 10.02 -4.18
CA ILE A 436 16.27 9.99 -5.65
C ILE A 436 17.66 9.95 -6.32
N THR A 437 18.73 9.94 -5.52
CA THR A 437 20.11 10.13 -6.01
C THR A 437 20.99 8.90 -5.83
N SER A 438 20.70 8.02 -4.86
CA SER A 438 21.55 6.85 -4.61
C SER A 438 21.34 5.74 -5.65
N GLN A 439 22.45 5.09 -6.04
CA GLN A 439 22.47 3.92 -6.92
C GLN A 439 21.58 4.05 -8.18
N PRO A 440 21.71 5.12 -8.99
CA PRO A 440 20.80 5.41 -10.10
C PRO A 440 20.78 4.32 -11.18
N ASP A 441 21.83 3.50 -11.29
CA ASP A 441 21.87 2.37 -12.22
C ASP A 441 20.96 1.21 -11.80
N LYS A 442 20.65 1.10 -10.51
CA LYS A 442 19.80 0.04 -9.94
C LYS A 442 18.41 0.56 -9.57
N ARG A 443 18.34 1.79 -9.06
CA ARG A 443 17.13 2.42 -8.55
C ARG A 443 16.44 3.24 -9.63
N VAL A 444 15.78 2.52 -10.54
CA VAL A 444 15.26 3.09 -11.79
C VAL A 444 14.06 4.01 -11.57
N VAL A 445 13.26 3.77 -10.51
CA VAL A 445 12.13 4.63 -10.16
C VAL A 445 12.64 5.95 -9.61
N ALA A 446 13.61 5.89 -8.69
CA ALA A 446 14.32 7.07 -8.18
C ALA A 446 14.96 7.89 -9.30
N ARG A 447 15.68 7.23 -10.21
CA ARG A 447 16.28 7.88 -11.38
C ARG A 447 15.23 8.56 -12.26
N GLN A 448 14.10 7.90 -12.53
CA GLN A 448 13.03 8.51 -13.34
C GLN A 448 12.37 9.69 -12.61
N LEU A 449 12.09 9.59 -11.31
CA LEU A 449 11.51 10.69 -10.55
C LEU A 449 12.46 11.90 -10.50
N HIS A 450 13.77 11.66 -10.37
CA HIS A 450 14.77 12.73 -10.44
C HIS A 450 14.72 13.46 -11.78
N LYS A 451 14.67 12.71 -12.88
CA LYS A 451 14.46 13.31 -14.20
C LYS A 451 13.16 14.12 -14.27
N ALA A 452 12.05 13.56 -13.81
CA ALA A 452 10.75 14.22 -13.85
C ALA A 452 10.72 15.53 -13.04
N ILE A 453 11.41 15.57 -11.89
CA ILE A 453 11.60 16.77 -11.08
C ILE A 453 12.39 17.83 -11.85
N LEU A 454 13.56 17.48 -12.41
CA LEU A 454 14.40 18.42 -13.15
C LEU A 454 13.71 18.94 -14.41
N ASP A 455 13.07 18.06 -15.19
CA ASP A 455 12.32 18.44 -16.38
C ASP A 455 11.19 19.41 -16.03
N TYR A 456 10.47 19.16 -14.94
CA TYR A 456 9.43 20.06 -14.44
C TYR A 456 10.00 21.41 -14.02
N MET A 457 11.04 21.44 -13.19
CA MET A 457 11.69 22.69 -12.75
C MET A 457 12.25 23.52 -13.92
N ASN A 458 12.60 22.86 -15.02
CA ASN A 458 13.09 23.47 -16.25
C ASN A 458 11.99 23.91 -17.23
N ALA A 459 10.73 23.62 -16.93
CA ALA A 459 9.59 23.97 -17.77
C ALA A 459 8.87 25.22 -17.28
N ASP A 460 8.20 25.92 -18.20
CA ASP A 460 7.46 27.17 -17.92
C ASP A 460 6.29 26.99 -16.93
N ASN A 461 5.86 25.75 -16.72
CA ASN A 461 4.80 25.37 -15.81
C ASN A 461 5.29 25.17 -14.36
N PHE A 462 6.58 25.25 -14.07
CA PHE A 462 7.08 25.30 -12.69
C PHE A 462 6.69 26.62 -12.05
N ARG A 463 5.52 26.63 -11.40
CA ARG A 463 4.88 27.81 -10.83
C ARG A 463 4.32 27.46 -9.46
N PRO A 464 5.18 27.30 -8.43
CA PRO A 464 4.72 27.04 -7.08
C PRO A 464 3.70 28.09 -6.64
N ALA A 465 2.60 27.65 -6.04
CA ALA A 465 1.51 28.55 -5.64
C ALA A 465 1.73 29.14 -4.24
N THR A 466 2.35 28.37 -3.34
CA THR A 466 2.50 28.75 -1.93
C THR A 466 3.87 29.38 -1.69
N THR A 467 3.89 30.46 -0.90
CA THR A 467 5.13 31.09 -0.43
C THR A 467 5.43 30.65 1.00
N VAL A 468 6.67 30.27 1.27
CA VAL A 468 7.15 29.87 2.61
C VAL A 468 8.46 30.58 2.94
N THR A 469 8.76 30.74 4.22
CA THR A 469 9.99 31.43 4.65
C THR A 469 11.19 30.47 4.71
N PRO A 470 12.43 30.97 4.59
CA PRO A 470 13.62 30.15 4.82
C PRO A 470 13.62 29.44 6.17
N GLU A 471 13.08 30.05 7.21
CA GLU A 471 12.98 29.47 8.55
C GLU A 471 12.05 28.26 8.57
N GLN A 472 10.93 28.28 7.82
CA GLN A 472 10.04 27.12 7.69
C GLN A 472 10.74 25.94 7.01
N ILE A 473 11.56 26.21 5.99
CA ILE A 473 12.40 25.19 5.34
C ILE A 473 13.48 24.66 6.30
N GLN A 474 14.20 25.56 6.99
CA GLN A 474 15.24 25.21 7.95
C GLN A 474 14.69 24.34 9.09
N THR A 475 13.47 24.63 9.53
CA THR A 475 12.74 23.89 10.58
C THR A 475 12.61 22.41 10.24
N LEU A 476 12.45 22.04 8.96
CA LEU A 476 12.38 20.63 8.53
C LEU A 476 13.65 19.84 8.89
N PHE A 477 14.80 20.50 8.95
CA PHE A 477 16.10 19.89 9.29
C PHE A 477 16.39 19.88 10.80
N THR A 478 15.78 20.75 11.58
CA THR A 478 16.20 21.01 12.97
C THR A 478 15.14 20.70 14.03
N LYS A 479 13.85 20.91 13.74
CA LYS A 479 12.76 20.68 14.69
C LYS A 479 12.47 19.19 14.84
N VAL A 480 11.98 18.81 16.00
CA VAL A 480 11.55 17.46 16.38
C VAL A 480 10.12 17.61 16.90
N ALA A 481 9.19 16.75 16.46
CA ALA A 481 7.78 16.86 16.87
C ALA A 481 7.58 16.42 18.33
N GLY A 482 8.44 15.53 18.81
CA GLY A 482 8.35 14.90 20.13
C GLY A 482 7.46 13.65 20.12
N ASP A 483 7.59 12.86 21.17
CA ASP A 483 6.87 11.60 21.28
C ASP A 483 5.36 11.81 21.44
N VAL A 484 4.58 10.92 20.80
CA VAL A 484 3.14 10.86 21.00
C VAL A 484 2.88 10.43 22.44
N LYS A 485 2.27 11.32 23.24
CA LYS A 485 1.87 10.98 24.61
C LYS A 485 0.71 9.99 24.58
N SER A 486 1.01 8.71 24.77
CA SER A 486 0.02 7.62 24.75
C SER A 486 -0.80 7.51 26.04
N TYR A 487 -0.66 8.47 26.96
CA TYR A 487 -1.37 8.53 28.22
C TYR A 487 -1.57 10.00 28.60
N THR A 488 -2.72 10.28 29.22
CA THR A 488 -2.98 11.55 29.87
C THR A 488 -3.11 11.34 31.37
N LYS A 489 -2.65 12.32 32.16
CA LYS A 489 -2.96 12.42 33.60
C LYS A 489 -4.17 13.32 33.84
N ASP A 490 -4.70 13.90 32.78
CA ASP A 490 -5.83 14.81 32.81
C ASP A 490 -7.14 14.02 32.80
N SER A 491 -8.17 14.58 33.42
CA SER A 491 -9.51 14.02 33.34
C SER A 491 -10.03 14.15 31.90
N PRO A 492 -10.77 13.18 31.35
CA PRO A 492 -11.56 13.38 30.14
C PRO A 492 -12.33 14.71 30.19
N ASP A 493 -12.45 15.44 29.08
CA ASP A 493 -13.09 16.77 29.08
C ASP A 493 -14.53 16.74 29.59
N GLU A 494 -15.23 15.61 29.38
CA GLU A 494 -16.56 15.32 29.92
C GLU A 494 -16.63 15.14 31.44
N LEU A 495 -15.48 14.91 32.09
CA LEU A 495 -15.32 14.82 33.54
C LEU A 495 -14.66 16.06 34.15
N LYS A 496 -14.26 17.04 33.33
CA LYS A 496 -13.77 18.32 33.83
C LYS A 496 -14.95 19.15 34.33
N PRO A 497 -14.86 19.76 35.53
CA PRO A 497 -15.90 20.66 36.01
C PRO A 497 -16.09 21.78 34.99
N LYS A 498 -17.32 22.00 34.50
CA LYS A 498 -17.63 23.20 33.74
C LYS A 498 -17.48 24.38 34.69
N ILE A 499 -16.42 25.14 34.52
CA ILE A 499 -16.26 26.43 35.20
C ILE A 499 -17.23 27.36 34.47
N ASN A 500 -18.37 27.62 35.12
CA ASN A 500 -19.39 28.56 34.64
C ASN A 500 -18.85 29.99 34.57
#